data_AF-A0A220U0Z9-F1
#
_entry.id   AF-A0A220U0Z9-F1
#
_cell.length_a   1.000
_cell.length_b   1.000
_cell.length_c   1.000
_cell.angle_alpha   90.00
_cell.angle_beta   90.00
_cell.angle_gamma   90.00
#
_symmetry.space_group_name_H-M   'P 1'
#
loop_
_entity.id
_entity.type
_entity.pdbx_description
1 polymer ?
#
loop_
_entity_poly.entity_id
_entity_poly.type
_entity_poly.pdbx_seq_one_letter_code
_entity_poly.pdbx_strand_id
1 'polypeptide(L)'
;MQWTQIKTLFILCFLVLDVFLLVQFIQKQDKEDLEVLKDEQEESIQKKLAADDIEIRTELPEEELTGSYISINQQIFSEENRSMVKSTEDQETAIINNDFIISRLKEQVSIDSESSDEEIESLVKEKLKIISPDSYVFWDWNKELNVLLFFQEKKKKPLYYNRNGLILVFLNDRNEISFYTQALLGDVEKTKSQRKLSQPIQAIDVLYQKNSLNPGDEITKVDIGYYTRIPLENVTQVFAPTWKITVNNERNYFVNALEGYIFSSNDLTFLGDTLSKGIISKVNTIRDNKDLKQYFLTKLTKRIEIIDEINRSESE
;
A
#
# COMPACT_ATOMS: atom_id res chain seq x y z
N MET A 1 -13.79 20.94 69.63
CA MET A 1 -13.79 21.00 68.16
C MET A 1 -12.55 20.26 67.66
N GLN A 2 -12.67 19.28 66.77
CA GLN A 2 -11.57 18.39 66.33
C GLN A 2 -10.60 19.09 65.35
N TRP A 3 -10.03 20.22 65.77
CA TRP A 3 -9.17 21.09 64.97
C TRP A 3 -7.88 20.40 64.49
N THR A 4 -7.31 19.54 65.32
CA THR A 4 -6.11 18.76 64.97
C THR A 4 -6.37 17.75 63.86
N GLN A 5 -7.56 17.13 63.84
CA GLN A 5 -7.91 16.11 62.83
C GLN A 5 -8.12 16.72 61.45
N ILE A 6 -8.75 17.90 61.38
CA ILE A 6 -8.92 18.65 60.13
C ILE A 6 -7.56 19.11 59.58
N LYS A 7 -6.64 19.57 60.44
CA LYS A 7 -5.28 19.94 60.03
C LYS A 7 -4.49 18.77 59.46
N THR A 8 -4.55 17.61 60.11
CA THR A 8 -3.88 16.40 59.63
C THR A 8 -4.45 15.93 58.29
N LEU A 9 -5.77 15.99 58.12
CA LEU A 9 -6.43 15.67 56.84
C LEU A 9 -5.97 16.62 55.73
N PHE A 10 -5.87 17.92 56.01
CA PHE A 10 -5.43 18.92 55.03
C PHE A 10 -3.97 18.69 54.60
N ILE A 11 -3.09 18.36 55.57
CA ILE A 11 -1.69 18.01 55.29
C ILE A 11 -1.60 16.74 54.44
N LEU A 12 -2.40 15.72 54.75
CA LEU A 12 -2.42 14.47 53.98
C LEU A 12 -2.91 14.69 52.54
N CYS A 13 -3.98 15.46 52.35
CA CYS A 13 -4.48 15.81 51.02
C CYS A 13 -3.46 16.60 50.21
N PHE A 14 -2.75 17.55 50.83
CA PHE A 14 -1.71 18.32 50.17
C PHE A 14 -0.53 17.41 49.77
N LEU A 15 -0.11 16.50 50.64
CA LEU A 15 0.95 15.53 50.34
C LEU A 15 0.60 14.61 49.17
N VAL A 16 -0.63 14.12 49.08
CA VAL A 16 -1.08 13.30 47.94
C VAL A 16 -1.05 14.10 46.63
N LEU A 17 -1.45 15.37 46.68
CA LEU A 17 -1.40 16.27 45.54
C LEU A 17 0.06 16.57 45.12
N ASP A 18 0.95 16.82 46.07
CA ASP A 18 2.38 17.05 45.81
C ASP A 18 3.05 15.83 45.18
N VAL A 19 2.75 14.62 45.67
CA VAL A 19 3.24 13.37 45.08
C VAL A 19 2.71 13.19 43.66
N PHE A 20 1.42 13.48 43.43
CA PHE A 20 0.83 13.43 42.09
C PHE A 20 1.51 14.43 41.13
N LEU A 21 1.75 15.67 41.60
CA LEU A 21 2.45 16.68 40.82
C LEU A 21 3.91 16.30 40.53
N LEU A 22 4.61 15.70 41.50
CA LEU A 22 5.98 15.23 41.32
C LEU A 22 6.07 14.09 40.29
N VAL A 23 5.12 13.15 40.32
CA VAL A 23 5.03 12.11 39.29
C VAL A 23 4.77 12.72 37.91
N GLN A 24 3.86 13.70 37.79
CA GLN A 24 3.64 14.39 36.52
C GLN A 24 4.87 15.16 36.04
N PHE A 25 5.61 15.80 36.96
CA PHE A 25 6.82 16.55 36.64
C PHE A 25 7.91 15.64 36.07
N ILE A 26 8.20 14.51 36.73
CA ILE A 26 9.18 13.53 36.25
C ILE A 26 8.77 12.98 34.87
N GLN A 27 7.50 12.61 34.70
CA GLN A 27 6.99 12.13 33.40
C GLN A 27 7.08 13.17 32.28
N LYS A 28 6.98 14.47 32.62
CA LYS A 28 7.13 15.55 31.65
C LYS A 28 8.59 15.76 31.27
N GLN A 29 9.49 15.75 32.26
CA GLN A 29 10.93 15.88 32.01
C GLN A 29 11.48 14.72 31.17
N ASP A 30 11.08 13.48 31.45
CA ASP A 30 11.47 12.32 30.65
C ASP A 30 11.02 12.44 29.18
N LYS A 31 9.89 13.11 28.92
CA LYS A 31 9.41 13.36 27.54
C LYS A 31 10.21 14.45 26.84
N GLU A 32 10.47 15.56 27.52
CA GLU A 32 11.24 16.68 26.99
C GLU A 32 12.68 16.25 26.64
N ASP A 33 13.35 15.49 27.52
CA ASP A 33 14.70 14.97 27.25
C ASP A 33 14.71 13.99 26.05
N LEU A 34 13.67 13.16 25.91
CA LEU A 34 13.51 12.27 24.76
C LEU A 34 13.17 13.02 23.46
N GLU A 35 12.51 14.18 23.52
CA GLU A 35 12.26 15.04 22.35
C GLU A 35 13.54 15.73 21.89
N VAL A 36 14.31 16.32 22.81
CA VAL A 36 15.61 16.96 22.47
C VAL A 36 16.57 15.96 21.80
N LEU A 37 16.67 14.74 22.33
CA LEU A 37 17.52 13.71 21.72
C LEU A 37 17.05 13.26 20.33
N LYS A 38 15.75 13.33 20.04
CA LYS A 38 15.24 13.07 18.69
C LYS A 38 15.60 14.20 17.76
N ASP A 39 15.37 15.45 18.17
CA ASP A 39 15.67 16.62 17.34
C ASP A 39 17.15 16.66 16.95
N GLU A 40 18.06 16.35 17.90
CA GLU A 40 19.50 16.24 17.61
C GLU A 40 19.82 15.12 16.60
N GLN A 41 19.11 13.99 16.67
CA GLN A 41 19.28 12.90 15.70
C GLN A 41 18.77 13.29 14.31
N GLU A 42 17.62 13.95 14.23
CA GLU A 42 17.04 14.41 12.97
C GLU A 42 17.92 15.48 12.32
N GLU A 43 18.44 16.44 13.10
CA GLU A 43 19.39 17.44 12.61
C GLU A 43 20.68 16.80 12.09
N SER A 44 21.17 15.76 12.77
CA SER A 44 22.34 14.99 12.33
C SER A 44 22.08 14.26 11.00
N ILE A 45 20.89 13.68 10.82
CA ILE A 45 20.50 13.04 9.55
C ILE A 45 20.42 14.09 8.43
N GLN A 46 19.74 15.21 8.67
CA GLN A 46 19.59 16.29 7.69
C GLN A 46 20.96 16.83 7.24
N LYS A 47 21.91 17.01 8.16
CA LYS A 47 23.29 17.43 7.82
C LYS A 47 24.00 16.42 6.92
N LYS A 48 23.79 15.11 7.12
CA LYS A 48 24.39 14.08 6.25
C LYS A 48 23.79 14.12 4.85
N LEU A 49 22.46 14.21 4.75
CA LEU A 49 21.77 14.31 3.46
C LEU A 49 22.22 15.55 2.69
N ALA A 50 22.28 16.71 3.38
CA ALA A 50 22.72 17.97 2.79
C ALA A 50 24.19 17.95 2.32
N ALA A 51 25.06 17.13 2.94
CA ALA A 51 26.45 17.02 2.51
C ALA A 51 26.59 16.35 1.12
N ASP A 52 25.61 15.53 0.73
CA ASP A 52 25.52 14.89 -0.59
C ASP A 52 24.48 15.57 -1.48
N ASP A 53 24.09 16.82 -1.18
CA ASP A 53 23.09 17.59 -1.93
C ASP A 53 21.72 16.88 -2.06
N ILE A 54 21.35 16.04 -1.09
CA ILE A 54 20.05 15.36 -1.08
C ILE A 54 19.01 16.26 -0.40
N GLU A 55 17.97 16.64 -1.14
CA GLU A 55 16.93 17.57 -0.68
C GLU A 55 15.63 16.86 -0.33
N ILE A 56 14.95 17.29 0.74
CA ILE A 56 13.59 16.85 1.07
C ILE A 56 12.61 17.94 0.62
N ARG A 57 11.90 17.69 -0.47
CA ARG A 57 10.98 18.65 -1.12
C ARG A 57 9.50 18.43 -0.78
N THR A 58 9.24 17.61 0.23
CA THR A 58 7.90 17.34 0.75
C THR A 58 7.88 17.59 2.25
N GLU A 59 6.72 17.97 2.76
CA GLU A 59 6.47 17.97 4.20
C GLU A 59 6.52 16.52 4.70
N LEU A 60 7.25 16.29 5.79
CA LEU A 60 7.28 15.00 6.47
C LEU A 60 6.16 14.98 7.52
N PRO A 61 5.43 13.87 7.68
CA PRO A 61 4.50 13.71 8.79
C PRO A 61 5.18 13.98 10.14
N GLU A 62 4.80 15.07 10.82
CA GLU A 62 5.35 15.45 12.13
C GLU A 62 4.74 14.64 13.28
N GLU A 63 3.52 14.12 13.09
CA GLU A 63 2.83 13.35 14.13
C GLU A 63 3.49 11.98 14.36
N GLU A 64 3.74 11.64 15.62
CA GLU A 64 4.21 10.31 16.00
C GLU A 64 3.18 9.23 15.66
N LEU A 65 3.38 8.57 14.52
CA LEU A 65 2.46 7.52 14.09
C LEU A 65 2.66 6.26 14.94
N THR A 66 1.53 5.65 15.30
CA THR A 66 1.51 4.31 15.89
C THR A 66 0.94 3.31 14.88
N GLY A 67 1.46 2.09 14.92
CA GLY A 67 1.03 1.04 14.02
C GLY A 67 1.46 -0.34 14.50
N SER A 68 1.01 -1.35 13.79
CA SER A 68 1.40 -2.73 14.06
C SER A 68 1.18 -3.59 12.84
N TYR A 69 1.75 -4.79 12.91
CA TYR A 69 1.48 -5.84 11.96
C TYR A 69 0.00 -6.21 11.95
N ILE A 70 -0.56 -6.32 10.75
CA ILE A 70 -1.92 -6.80 10.52
C ILE A 70 -1.89 -8.14 9.79
N SER A 71 -2.81 -9.02 10.14
CA SER A 71 -3.00 -10.32 9.51
C SER A 71 -4.31 -10.33 8.75
N ILE A 72 -4.26 -10.71 7.47
CA ILE A 72 -5.42 -10.69 6.58
C ILE A 72 -5.44 -11.97 5.74
N ASN A 73 -6.63 -12.53 5.57
CA ASN A 73 -6.89 -13.67 4.69
C ASN A 73 -7.46 -13.24 3.34
N GLN A 74 -7.31 -14.09 2.34
CA GLN A 74 -8.02 -13.94 1.07
C GLN A 74 -9.54 -13.94 1.31
N GLN A 75 -10.26 -13.01 0.71
CA GLN A 75 -11.71 -13.01 0.79
C GLN A 75 -12.30 -13.99 -0.21
N ILE A 76 -13.09 -14.93 0.30
CA ILE A 76 -13.99 -15.73 -0.53
C ILE A 76 -15.25 -14.90 -0.78
N PHE A 77 -15.59 -14.64 -2.04
CA PHE A 77 -16.77 -13.89 -2.42
C PHE A 77 -18.04 -14.62 -2.01
N SER A 78 -19.02 -13.91 -1.43
CA SER A 78 -20.34 -14.46 -1.08
C SER A 78 -21.14 -14.85 -2.33
N GLU A 79 -22.20 -15.66 -2.17
CA GLU A 79 -23.12 -15.97 -3.26
C GLU A 79 -23.74 -14.73 -3.89
N GLU A 80 -24.09 -13.75 -3.07
CA GLU A 80 -24.61 -12.46 -3.50
C GLU A 80 -23.60 -11.71 -4.38
N ASN A 81 -22.36 -11.56 -3.92
CA ASN A 81 -21.28 -10.93 -4.67
C ASN A 81 -21.07 -11.63 -6.03
N ARG A 82 -21.00 -12.97 -6.02
CA ARG A 82 -20.80 -13.75 -7.24
C ARG A 82 -21.98 -13.61 -8.21
N SER A 83 -23.21 -13.52 -7.69
CA SER A 83 -24.42 -13.35 -8.50
C SER A 83 -24.46 -11.97 -9.13
N MET A 84 -24.17 -10.92 -8.36
CA MET A 84 -24.10 -9.53 -8.83
C MET A 84 -23.14 -9.36 -10.01
N VAL A 85 -21.93 -9.92 -9.91
CA VAL A 85 -20.93 -9.78 -10.98
C VAL A 85 -21.28 -10.64 -12.21
N LYS A 86 -21.95 -11.79 -12.02
CA LYS A 86 -22.39 -12.67 -13.12
C LYS A 86 -23.65 -12.19 -13.84
N SER A 87 -24.53 -11.45 -13.16
CA SER A 87 -25.82 -11.00 -13.73
C SER A 87 -25.70 -9.79 -14.66
N THR A 88 -24.49 -9.29 -14.90
CA THR A 88 -24.27 -8.07 -15.68
C THR A 88 -24.27 -8.40 -17.17
N GLU A 89 -25.13 -7.73 -17.94
CA GLU A 89 -25.23 -7.97 -19.38
C GLU A 89 -24.06 -7.35 -20.16
N ASP A 90 -23.44 -6.29 -19.65
CA ASP A 90 -22.36 -5.55 -20.33
C ASP A 90 -20.99 -6.22 -20.25
N GLN A 91 -20.89 -7.34 -19.52
CA GLN A 91 -19.64 -8.00 -19.20
C GLN A 91 -19.73 -9.51 -19.30
N GLU A 92 -18.61 -10.15 -19.62
CA GLU A 92 -18.45 -11.60 -19.55
C GLU A 92 -17.42 -11.96 -18.48
N THR A 93 -17.92 -12.45 -17.34
CA THR A 93 -17.14 -12.67 -16.13
C THR A 93 -16.89 -14.15 -15.87
N ALA A 94 -15.63 -14.52 -15.60
CA ALA A 94 -15.28 -15.77 -14.95
C ALA A 94 -14.89 -15.51 -13.49
N ILE A 95 -15.44 -16.32 -12.58
CA ILE A 95 -15.05 -16.35 -11.17
C ILE A 95 -14.29 -17.64 -10.93
N ILE A 96 -13.04 -17.53 -10.47
CA ILE A 96 -12.13 -18.64 -10.25
C ILE A 96 -11.96 -18.82 -8.74
N ASN A 97 -12.08 -20.06 -8.26
CA ASN A 97 -11.94 -20.46 -6.85
C ASN A 97 -12.76 -19.63 -5.84
N ASN A 98 -13.78 -18.91 -6.32
CA ASN A 98 -14.62 -17.97 -5.55
C ASN A 98 -13.86 -16.78 -4.92
N ASP A 99 -12.60 -16.54 -5.27
CA ASP A 99 -11.75 -15.49 -4.67
C ASP A 99 -11.10 -14.56 -5.69
N PHE A 100 -11.25 -14.86 -6.98
CA PHE A 100 -10.67 -14.13 -8.09
C PHE A 100 -11.68 -13.93 -9.21
N ILE A 101 -11.79 -12.69 -9.69
CA ILE A 101 -12.62 -12.31 -10.83
C ILE A 101 -11.72 -11.94 -12.00
N ILE A 102 -12.10 -12.39 -13.19
CA ILE A 102 -11.62 -11.85 -14.45
C ILE A 102 -12.81 -11.62 -15.37
N SER A 103 -12.91 -10.41 -15.91
CA SER A 103 -14.09 -9.99 -16.67
C SER A 103 -13.69 -9.15 -17.87
N ARG A 104 -14.24 -9.49 -19.05
CA ARG A 104 -14.09 -8.68 -20.26
C ARG A 104 -15.36 -7.84 -20.48
N LEU A 105 -15.18 -6.61 -20.93
CA LEU A 105 -16.31 -5.75 -21.29
C LEU A 105 -16.78 -6.09 -22.70
N LYS A 106 -18.10 -6.05 -22.91
CA LYS A 106 -18.68 -6.16 -24.26
C LYS A 106 -18.57 -4.85 -25.02
N GLU A 107 -18.82 -3.74 -24.34
CA GLU A 107 -18.62 -2.39 -24.86
C GLU A 107 -17.35 -1.77 -24.25
N GLN A 108 -16.50 -1.25 -25.12
CA GLN A 108 -15.23 -0.66 -24.74
C GLN A 108 -15.44 0.73 -24.13
N VAL A 109 -14.77 1.00 -23.02
CA VAL A 109 -14.81 2.29 -22.32
C VAL A 109 -13.48 2.99 -22.54
N SER A 110 -13.48 4.13 -23.22
CA SER A 110 -12.28 4.92 -23.46
C SER A 110 -11.81 5.64 -22.19
N ILE A 111 -10.50 5.67 -21.98
CA ILE A 111 -9.82 6.48 -20.97
C ILE A 111 -8.99 7.53 -21.69
N ASP A 112 -9.17 8.81 -21.33
CA ASP A 112 -8.33 9.89 -21.85
C ASP A 112 -6.92 9.78 -21.24
N SER A 113 -5.89 9.97 -22.05
CA SER A 113 -4.50 9.94 -21.56
C SER A 113 -4.19 11.12 -20.63
N GLU A 114 -4.93 12.21 -20.78
CA GLU A 114 -4.78 13.44 -20.00
C GLU A 114 -5.73 13.50 -18.79
N SER A 115 -6.54 12.45 -18.57
CA SER A 115 -7.40 12.38 -17.39
C SER A 115 -6.58 12.36 -16.11
N SER A 116 -7.07 13.06 -15.09
CA SER A 116 -6.49 13.00 -13.76
C SER A 116 -6.71 11.64 -13.10
N ASP A 117 -5.88 11.33 -12.10
CA ASP A 117 -5.98 10.11 -11.29
C ASP A 117 -7.39 9.90 -10.71
N GLU A 118 -8.03 10.98 -10.23
CA GLU A 118 -9.37 10.96 -9.65
C GLU A 118 -10.47 10.66 -10.70
N GLU A 119 -10.30 11.18 -11.92
CA GLU A 119 -11.21 10.92 -13.05
C GLU A 119 -11.11 9.47 -13.51
N ILE A 120 -9.88 8.95 -13.63
CA ILE A 120 -9.63 7.55 -13.96
C ILE A 120 -10.25 6.64 -12.90
N GLU A 121 -10.02 6.94 -11.62
CA GLU A 121 -10.57 6.17 -10.52
C GLU A 121 -12.11 6.14 -10.54
N SER A 122 -12.73 7.31 -10.68
CA SER A 122 -14.18 7.45 -10.72
C SER A 122 -14.79 6.70 -11.90
N LEU A 123 -14.20 6.85 -13.09
CA LEU A 123 -14.67 6.17 -14.31
C LEU A 123 -14.60 4.65 -14.16
N VAL A 124 -13.48 4.12 -13.67
CA VAL A 124 -13.30 2.67 -13.48
C VAL A 124 -14.31 2.14 -12.46
N LYS A 125 -14.50 2.81 -11.33
CA LYS A 125 -15.46 2.40 -10.29
C LYS A 125 -16.91 2.48 -10.75
N GLU A 126 -17.25 3.43 -11.62
CA GLU A 126 -18.60 3.57 -12.19
C GLU A 126 -18.90 2.49 -13.24
N LYS A 127 -17.96 2.26 -14.17
CA LYS A 127 -18.19 1.41 -15.35
C LYS A 127 -17.96 -0.07 -15.08
N LEU A 128 -17.05 -0.43 -14.17
CA LEU A 128 -16.73 -1.83 -13.88
C LEU A 128 -17.58 -2.38 -12.74
N LYS A 129 -17.94 -3.66 -12.82
CA LYS A 129 -18.71 -4.34 -11.76
C LYS A 129 -17.75 -5.03 -10.80
N ILE A 130 -17.21 -4.22 -9.91
CA ILE A 130 -16.19 -4.59 -8.93
C ILE A 130 -16.87 -4.86 -7.58
N ILE A 131 -16.39 -5.86 -6.85
CA ILE A 131 -16.82 -6.08 -5.46
C ILE A 131 -16.11 -5.06 -4.55
N SER A 132 -16.86 -4.31 -3.75
CA SER A 132 -16.30 -3.33 -2.80
C SER A 132 -15.38 -2.30 -3.48
N PRO A 133 -15.85 -1.53 -4.48
CA PRO A 133 -15.02 -0.60 -5.24
C PRO A 133 -14.33 0.44 -4.36
N ASP A 134 -14.99 0.90 -3.28
CA ASP A 134 -14.44 1.88 -2.34
C ASP A 134 -13.27 1.36 -1.50
N SER A 135 -13.01 0.04 -1.54
CA SER A 135 -11.83 -0.54 -0.88
C SER A 135 -10.57 -0.44 -1.73
N TYR A 136 -10.62 0.14 -2.93
CA TYR A 136 -9.47 0.29 -3.81
C TYR A 136 -9.23 1.75 -4.14
N VAL A 137 -7.95 2.09 -4.29
CA VAL A 137 -7.49 3.40 -4.75
C VAL A 137 -6.65 3.23 -5.99
N PHE A 138 -6.75 4.18 -6.92
CA PHE A 138 -5.88 4.23 -8.08
C PHE A 138 -4.43 4.43 -7.62
N TRP A 139 -3.52 3.62 -8.15
CA TRP A 139 -2.10 3.66 -7.82
C TRP A 139 -1.30 4.30 -8.93
N ASP A 140 -1.39 3.74 -10.13
CA ASP A 140 -0.62 4.19 -11.28
C ASP A 140 -1.21 3.65 -12.59
N TRP A 141 -0.85 4.30 -13.69
CA TRP A 141 -1.03 3.80 -15.04
C TRP A 141 0.33 3.43 -15.62
N ASN A 142 0.64 2.13 -15.62
CA ASN A 142 1.80 1.63 -16.34
C ASN A 142 1.55 1.76 -17.86
N LYS A 143 2.11 2.83 -18.45
CA LYS A 143 1.90 3.19 -19.87
C LYS A 143 2.52 2.18 -20.84
N GLU A 144 3.60 1.52 -20.44
CA GLU A 144 4.30 0.52 -21.27
C GLU A 144 3.44 -0.72 -21.53
N LEU A 145 2.75 -1.23 -20.50
CA LEU A 145 1.84 -2.37 -20.61
C LEU A 145 0.40 -1.95 -20.88
N ASN A 146 0.12 -0.65 -20.80
CA ASN A 146 -1.20 -0.05 -20.82
C ASN A 146 -2.16 -0.72 -19.82
N VAL A 147 -1.75 -0.71 -18.55
CA VAL A 147 -2.48 -1.31 -17.42
C VAL A 147 -2.64 -0.27 -16.32
N LEU A 148 -3.88 -0.11 -15.82
CA LEU A 148 -4.14 0.65 -14.60
C LEU A 148 -4.05 -0.28 -13.39
N LEU A 149 -3.36 0.19 -12.36
CA LEU A 149 -3.18 -0.50 -11.11
C LEU A 149 -4.05 0.18 -10.06
N PHE A 150 -4.83 -0.62 -9.34
CA PHE A 150 -5.58 -0.18 -8.19
C PHE A 150 -5.21 -1.05 -6.99
N PHE A 151 -4.67 -0.43 -5.95
CA PHE A 151 -4.31 -1.12 -4.73
C PHE A 151 -5.48 -1.11 -3.76
N GLN A 152 -5.71 -2.24 -3.10
CA GLN A 152 -6.66 -2.28 -2.02
C GLN A 152 -6.14 -1.48 -0.83
N GLU A 153 -7.04 -0.80 -0.11
CA GLU A 153 -6.74 -0.13 1.14
C GLU A 153 -7.25 -0.89 2.37
N LYS A 154 -6.50 -0.80 3.46
CA LYS A 154 -6.94 -1.21 4.79
C LYS A 154 -6.60 -0.12 5.79
N LYS A 155 -7.62 0.33 6.53
CA LYS A 155 -7.49 1.47 7.46
C LYS A 155 -6.96 2.74 6.76
N LYS A 156 -7.47 3.03 5.54
CA LYS A 156 -7.07 4.18 4.69
C LYS A 156 -5.57 4.18 4.34
N LYS A 157 -5.00 2.99 4.20
CA LYS A 157 -3.59 2.78 3.86
C LYS A 157 -3.51 1.72 2.76
N PRO A 158 -2.85 2.00 1.63
CA PRO A 158 -2.75 1.06 0.52
C PRO A 158 -1.93 -0.18 0.90
N LEU A 159 -2.31 -1.32 0.33
CA LEU A 159 -1.55 -2.57 0.38
C LEU A 159 -0.62 -2.62 -0.85
N TYR A 160 0.63 -2.22 -0.66
CA TYR A 160 1.61 -2.13 -1.75
C TYR A 160 1.94 -3.50 -2.34
N TYR A 161 1.95 -3.58 -3.68
CA TYR A 161 2.45 -4.71 -4.47
C TYR A 161 1.96 -6.08 -3.99
N ASN A 162 0.66 -6.17 -3.72
CA ASN A 162 0.03 -7.41 -3.28
C ASN A 162 -0.99 -7.92 -4.31
N ARG A 163 -0.62 -8.96 -5.06
CA ARG A 163 -1.49 -9.58 -6.07
C ARG A 163 -2.81 -10.16 -5.55
N ASN A 164 -2.95 -10.32 -4.25
CA ASN A 164 -4.13 -10.93 -3.60
C ASN A 164 -5.17 -9.87 -3.20
N GLY A 165 -4.82 -8.57 -3.24
CA GLY A 165 -5.68 -7.43 -2.92
C GLY A 165 -5.45 -6.27 -3.88
N LEU A 166 -5.78 -6.47 -5.16
CA LEU A 166 -5.65 -5.44 -6.19
C LEU A 166 -6.63 -5.64 -7.34
N ILE A 167 -6.78 -4.58 -8.14
CA ILE A 167 -7.44 -4.64 -9.44
C ILE A 167 -6.43 -4.23 -10.52
N LEU A 168 -6.36 -5.00 -11.59
CA LEU A 168 -5.65 -4.61 -12.81
C LEU A 168 -6.68 -4.40 -13.91
N VAL A 169 -6.65 -3.22 -14.53
CA VAL A 169 -7.50 -2.89 -15.67
C VAL A 169 -6.63 -2.83 -16.91
N PHE A 170 -6.93 -3.65 -17.91
CA PHE A 170 -6.13 -3.79 -19.13
C PHE A 170 -6.77 -3.00 -20.26
N LEU A 171 -6.00 -2.08 -20.84
CA LEU A 171 -6.42 -1.24 -21.94
C LEU A 171 -5.89 -1.80 -23.26
N ASN A 172 -6.61 -1.54 -24.35
CA ASN A 172 -6.12 -1.80 -25.70
C ASN A 172 -5.27 -0.63 -26.23
N ASP A 173 -4.81 -0.74 -27.47
CA ASP A 173 -3.91 0.24 -28.09
C ASP A 173 -4.59 1.62 -28.36
N ARG A 174 -5.91 1.73 -28.13
CA ARG A 174 -6.70 2.97 -28.19
C ARG A 174 -7.06 3.52 -26.81
N ASN A 175 -6.42 3.04 -25.74
CA ASN A 175 -6.74 3.36 -24.35
C ASN A 175 -8.19 3.05 -23.97
N GLU A 176 -8.75 1.97 -24.52
CA GLU A 176 -10.08 1.50 -24.11
C GLU A 176 -9.98 0.27 -23.22
N ILE A 177 -10.75 0.27 -22.13
CA ILE A 177 -10.83 -0.84 -21.19
C ILE A 177 -11.32 -2.09 -21.94
N SER A 178 -10.48 -3.12 -21.95
CA SER A 178 -10.76 -4.40 -22.58
C SER A 178 -11.27 -5.43 -21.57
N PHE A 179 -10.52 -5.59 -20.47
CA PHE A 179 -10.86 -6.51 -19.40
C PHE A 179 -10.18 -6.07 -18.10
N TYR A 180 -10.62 -6.63 -16.98
CA TYR A 180 -9.98 -6.42 -15.68
C TYR A 180 -9.90 -7.71 -14.89
N THR A 181 -9.00 -7.71 -13.91
CA THR A 181 -8.92 -8.74 -12.88
C THR A 181 -9.13 -8.12 -11.52
N GLN A 182 -9.76 -8.84 -10.61
CA GLN A 182 -9.95 -8.42 -9.22
C GLN A 182 -9.61 -9.56 -8.26
N ALA A 183 -8.80 -9.24 -7.25
CA ALA A 183 -8.59 -10.04 -6.05
C ALA A 183 -8.82 -9.15 -4.81
N LEU A 184 -9.46 -9.70 -3.78
CA LEU A 184 -9.86 -8.95 -2.59
C LEU A 184 -9.36 -9.66 -1.33
N LEU A 185 -8.66 -8.91 -0.46
CA LEU A 185 -8.34 -9.34 0.89
C LEU A 185 -9.48 -8.97 1.85
N GLY A 186 -9.78 -9.89 2.76
CA GLY A 186 -10.86 -9.76 3.74
C GLY A 186 -10.52 -8.80 4.88
N ASP A 187 -11.25 -8.92 5.99
CA ASP A 187 -11.03 -8.09 7.15
C ASP A 187 -9.74 -8.44 7.91
N VAL A 188 -9.25 -7.48 8.71
CA VAL A 188 -8.08 -7.68 9.56
C VAL A 188 -8.46 -8.63 10.70
N GLU A 189 -7.90 -9.84 10.69
CA GLU A 189 -8.21 -10.85 11.71
C GLU A 189 -7.49 -10.61 13.02
N LYS A 190 -6.20 -10.26 12.92
CA LYS A 190 -5.32 -10.06 14.07
C LYS A 190 -4.45 -8.84 13.85
N THR A 191 -4.33 -8.06 14.90
CA THR A 191 -3.44 -6.91 14.96
C THR A 191 -2.49 -7.18 16.11
N LYS A 192 -1.17 -7.13 15.88
CA LYS A 192 -0.20 -7.16 16.99
C LYS A 192 -0.34 -5.89 17.83
N SER A 193 0.23 -5.88 19.04
CA SER A 193 0.26 -4.68 19.89
C SER A 193 0.80 -3.49 19.10
N GLN A 194 0.08 -2.36 19.17
CA GLN A 194 0.54 -1.11 18.57
C GLN A 194 1.90 -0.72 19.15
N ARG A 195 2.77 -0.27 18.27
CA ARG A 195 4.08 0.28 18.60
C ARG A 195 4.21 1.62 17.90
N LYS A 196 5.06 2.46 18.46
CA LYS A 196 5.51 3.67 17.78
C LYS A 196 6.26 3.25 16.50
N LEU A 197 5.93 3.90 15.40
CA LEU A 197 6.60 3.71 14.12
C LEU A 197 7.86 4.58 14.07
N SER A 198 8.83 4.17 13.27
CA SER A 198 9.96 5.02 12.93
C SER A 198 9.47 6.28 12.23
N GLN A 199 10.11 7.42 12.52
CA GLN A 199 9.78 8.67 11.82
C GLN A 199 10.16 8.58 10.34
N PRO A 200 9.49 9.36 9.46
CA PRO A 200 9.83 9.44 8.03
C PRO A 200 11.33 9.67 7.77
N ILE A 201 11.94 10.59 8.51
CA ILE A 201 13.37 10.93 8.38
C ILE A 201 14.30 9.76 8.72
N GLN A 202 13.90 8.87 9.64
CA GLN A 202 14.65 7.65 9.96
C GLN A 202 14.56 6.63 8.83
N ALA A 203 13.41 6.54 8.15
CA ALA A 203 13.27 5.69 6.97
C ALA A 203 14.11 6.21 5.80
N ILE A 204 14.21 7.53 5.64
CA ILE A 204 15.11 8.17 4.68
C ILE A 204 16.58 7.86 5.00
N ASP A 205 16.99 7.98 6.28
CA ASP A 205 18.34 7.61 6.72
C ASP A 205 18.67 6.15 6.43
N VAL A 206 17.71 5.23 6.59
CA VAL A 206 17.86 3.83 6.18
C VAL A 206 18.16 3.70 4.69
N LEU A 207 17.47 4.46 3.81
CA LEU A 207 17.76 4.45 2.38
C LEU A 207 19.15 5.00 2.08
N TYR A 208 19.52 6.11 2.72
CA TYR A 208 20.83 6.75 2.59
C TYR A 208 21.96 5.78 2.98
N GLN A 209 21.87 5.18 4.17
CA GLN A 209 22.87 4.22 4.69
C GLN A 209 23.01 2.94 3.83
N LYS A 210 21.97 2.61 3.06
CA LYS A 210 21.97 1.46 2.15
C LYS A 210 22.38 1.82 0.73
N ASN A 211 22.84 3.05 0.50
CA ASN A 211 23.21 3.59 -0.82
C ASN A 211 22.06 3.49 -1.84
N SER A 212 20.81 3.61 -1.36
CA SER A 212 19.63 3.67 -2.22
C SER A 212 19.35 5.08 -2.74
N LEU A 213 19.95 6.09 -2.10
CA LEU A 213 19.92 7.49 -2.54
C LEU A 213 21.28 7.86 -3.14
N ASN A 214 21.24 8.61 -4.23
CA ASN A 214 22.41 9.17 -4.89
C ASN A 214 22.60 10.63 -4.52
N PRO A 215 23.82 11.18 -4.61
CA PRO A 215 24.03 12.62 -4.46
C PRO A 215 23.19 13.43 -5.44
N GLY A 216 22.57 14.51 -4.96
CA GLY A 216 21.66 15.36 -5.75
C GLY A 216 20.22 14.83 -5.86
N ASP A 217 19.87 13.71 -5.21
CA ASP A 217 18.50 13.18 -5.21
C ASP A 217 17.55 14.09 -4.43
N GLU A 218 16.29 14.13 -4.89
CA GLU A 218 15.21 14.88 -4.27
C GLU A 218 14.14 13.93 -3.76
N ILE A 219 13.81 14.02 -2.49
CA ILE A 219 12.71 13.29 -1.88
C ILE A 219 11.43 14.09 -2.08
N THR A 220 10.57 13.63 -2.98
CA THR A 220 9.43 14.39 -3.46
C THR A 220 8.11 14.00 -2.81
N LYS A 221 8.02 12.81 -2.21
CA LYS A 221 6.83 12.37 -1.48
C LYS A 221 7.16 11.33 -0.42
N VAL A 222 6.47 11.39 0.72
CA VAL A 222 6.50 10.34 1.74
C VAL A 222 5.09 9.97 2.17
N ASP A 223 4.68 8.75 1.84
CA ASP A 223 3.37 8.19 2.18
C ASP A 223 3.53 6.97 3.10
N ILE A 224 2.44 6.54 3.74
CA ILE A 224 2.43 5.31 4.54
C ILE A 224 1.39 4.31 4.04
N GLY A 225 1.81 3.04 3.98
CA GLY A 225 0.96 1.94 3.60
C GLY A 225 1.31 0.67 4.35
N TYR A 226 0.92 -0.45 3.76
CA TYR A 226 1.21 -1.78 4.25
C TYR A 226 1.92 -2.56 3.16
N TYR A 227 2.97 -3.28 3.55
CA TYR A 227 3.72 -4.16 2.66
C TYR A 227 3.78 -5.56 3.27
N THR A 228 3.68 -6.61 2.45
CA THR A 228 3.94 -7.98 2.91
C THR A 228 5.19 -8.53 2.27
N ARG A 229 6.03 -9.19 3.07
CA ARG A 229 7.28 -9.79 2.57
C ARG A 229 6.99 -11.00 1.67
N ILE A 230 5.91 -11.73 1.93
CA ILE A 230 5.60 -12.98 1.22
C ILE A 230 4.10 -13.01 0.89
N PRO A 231 3.71 -12.55 -0.32
CA PRO A 231 2.31 -12.53 -0.74
C PRO A 231 1.88 -13.93 -1.21
N LEU A 232 1.68 -14.83 -0.25
CA LEU A 232 1.22 -16.20 -0.50
C LEU A 232 -0.31 -16.25 -0.66
N GLU A 233 -0.76 -17.06 -1.60
CA GLU A 233 -2.19 -17.37 -1.78
C GLU A 233 -2.67 -18.37 -0.71
N ASN A 234 -3.96 -18.34 -0.39
CA ASN A 234 -4.65 -19.33 0.47
C ASN A 234 -4.08 -19.47 1.90
N VAL A 235 -3.30 -18.50 2.36
CA VAL A 235 -2.79 -18.46 3.72
C VAL A 235 -2.93 -17.05 4.29
N THR A 236 -2.91 -16.96 5.62
CA THR A 236 -2.90 -15.67 6.30
C THR A 236 -1.61 -14.93 5.99
N GLN A 237 -1.76 -13.76 5.37
CA GLN A 237 -0.67 -12.86 5.07
C GLN A 237 -0.46 -11.87 6.21
N VAL A 238 0.80 -11.59 6.51
CA VAL A 238 1.20 -10.61 7.52
C VAL A 238 1.73 -9.38 6.81
N PHE A 239 1.16 -8.22 7.12
CA PHE A 239 1.54 -6.94 6.55
C PHE A 239 2.19 -6.06 7.60
N ALA A 240 3.29 -5.41 7.22
CA ALA A 240 4.01 -4.45 8.04
C ALA A 240 3.65 -3.02 7.63
N PRO A 241 3.45 -2.09 8.58
CA PRO A 241 3.39 -0.67 8.25
C PRO A 241 4.70 -0.26 7.58
N THR A 242 4.62 0.43 6.45
CA THR A 242 5.76 0.67 5.56
C THR A 242 5.66 2.07 4.99
N TRP A 243 6.76 2.82 5.09
CA TRP A 243 6.93 4.12 4.45
C TRP A 243 7.21 3.92 2.96
N LYS A 244 6.44 4.60 2.10
CA LYS A 244 6.75 4.78 0.68
C LYS A 244 7.47 6.12 0.55
N ILE A 245 8.71 6.09 0.06
CA ILE A 245 9.53 7.27 -0.19
C ILE A 245 9.71 7.38 -1.70
N THR A 246 9.21 8.46 -2.29
CA THR A 246 9.36 8.77 -3.71
C THR A 246 10.53 9.71 -3.91
N VAL A 247 11.45 9.32 -4.79
CA VAL A 247 12.69 10.03 -5.11
C VAL A 247 12.64 10.48 -6.58
N ASN A 248 12.93 11.75 -6.83
CA ASN A 248 12.91 12.40 -8.14
C ASN A 248 11.59 12.23 -8.91
N ASN A 249 10.45 12.05 -8.21
CA ASN A 249 9.15 11.70 -8.81
C ASN A 249 9.11 10.39 -9.62
N GLU A 250 10.15 9.57 -9.55
CA GLU A 250 10.31 8.40 -10.42
C GLU A 250 10.47 7.11 -9.60
N ARG A 251 11.38 7.13 -8.62
CA ARG A 251 11.77 5.92 -7.88
C ARG A 251 11.02 5.82 -6.56
N ASN A 252 10.28 4.74 -6.37
CA ASN A 252 9.58 4.44 -5.13
C ASN A 252 10.37 3.41 -4.30
N TYR A 253 10.66 3.75 -3.04
CA TYR A 253 11.28 2.86 -2.06
C TYR A 253 10.32 2.56 -0.92
N PHE A 254 10.34 1.33 -0.42
CA PHE A 254 9.45 0.87 0.64
C PHE A 254 10.24 0.46 1.86
N VAL A 255 10.12 1.21 2.96
CA VAL A 255 10.88 0.96 4.19
C VAL A 255 9.94 0.55 5.32
N ASN A 256 10.13 -0.65 5.86
CA ASN A 256 9.36 -1.15 7.00
C ASN A 256 9.51 -0.19 8.19
N ALA A 257 8.40 0.37 8.66
CA ALA A 257 8.37 1.40 9.69
C ALA A 257 8.58 0.87 11.13
N LEU A 258 8.81 -0.44 11.30
CA LEU A 258 9.12 -1.08 12.58
C LEU A 258 10.53 -1.67 12.63
N GLU A 259 11.04 -2.15 11.50
CA GLU A 259 12.29 -2.93 11.42
C GLU A 259 13.33 -2.32 10.48
N GLY A 260 12.99 -1.32 9.68
CA GLY A 260 13.93 -0.67 8.74
C GLY A 260 14.33 -1.55 7.54
N TYR A 261 13.62 -2.65 7.28
CA TYR A 261 13.84 -3.43 6.06
C TYR A 261 13.37 -2.68 4.83
N ILE A 262 14.22 -2.60 3.81
CA ILE A 262 13.88 -2.05 2.50
C ILE A 262 13.30 -3.17 1.64
N PHE A 263 12.15 -2.91 1.04
CA PHE A 263 11.56 -3.72 -0.02
C PHE A 263 11.77 -3.00 -1.35
N SER A 264 12.27 -3.73 -2.35
CA SER A 264 12.27 -3.27 -3.72
C SER A 264 11.07 -3.86 -4.45
N SER A 265 10.31 -3.00 -5.12
CA SER A 265 9.32 -3.42 -6.10
C SER A 265 9.22 -2.33 -7.15
N ASN A 266 9.34 -2.70 -8.42
CA ASN A 266 8.99 -1.85 -9.54
C ASN A 266 7.77 -2.45 -10.24
N ASP A 267 6.99 -1.60 -10.90
CA ASP A 267 5.71 -1.97 -11.48
C ASP A 267 5.87 -3.07 -12.53
N LEU A 268 6.88 -2.99 -13.40
CA LEU A 268 7.15 -4.00 -14.43
C LEU A 268 7.41 -5.40 -13.85
N THR A 269 8.32 -5.52 -12.88
CA THR A 269 8.64 -6.82 -12.27
C THR A 269 7.43 -7.37 -11.54
N PHE A 270 6.71 -6.51 -10.81
CA PHE A 270 5.51 -6.90 -10.10
C PHE A 270 4.40 -7.38 -11.04
N LEU A 271 4.14 -6.65 -12.13
CA LEU A 271 3.16 -7.00 -13.13
C LEU A 271 3.56 -8.30 -13.83
N GLY A 272 4.82 -8.45 -14.24
CA GLY A 272 5.34 -9.68 -14.84
C GLY A 272 5.12 -10.91 -13.95
N ASP A 273 5.46 -10.81 -12.67
CA ASP A 273 5.24 -11.89 -11.69
C ASP A 273 3.76 -12.14 -11.40
N THR A 274 2.93 -11.10 -11.36
CA THR A 274 1.49 -11.19 -11.12
C THR A 274 0.78 -11.87 -12.30
N LEU A 275 1.13 -11.48 -13.53
CA LEU A 275 0.59 -12.05 -14.75
C LEU A 275 1.01 -13.52 -14.92
N SER A 276 2.31 -13.80 -14.88
CA SER A 276 2.87 -15.12 -15.20
C SER A 276 2.58 -16.17 -14.13
N LYS A 277 2.86 -15.85 -12.85
CA LYS A 277 2.76 -16.81 -11.74
C LYS A 277 1.37 -16.83 -11.09
N GLY A 278 0.59 -15.76 -11.22
CA GLY A 278 -0.73 -15.62 -10.62
C GLY A 278 -1.86 -15.81 -11.64
N ILE A 279 -2.10 -14.78 -12.45
CA ILE A 279 -3.32 -14.64 -13.26
C ILE A 279 -3.41 -15.74 -14.32
N ILE A 280 -2.35 -16.00 -15.10
CA ILE A 280 -2.37 -17.03 -16.15
C ILE A 280 -2.63 -18.43 -15.57
N SER A 281 -2.05 -18.74 -14.41
CA SER A 281 -2.31 -19.99 -13.71
C SER A 281 -3.79 -20.16 -13.37
N LYS A 282 -4.43 -19.10 -12.82
CA LYS A 282 -5.86 -19.08 -12.52
C LYS A 282 -6.73 -19.16 -13.78
N VAL A 283 -6.41 -18.41 -14.84
CA VAL A 283 -7.15 -18.46 -16.12
C VAL A 283 -7.10 -19.86 -16.75
N ASN A 284 -5.99 -20.58 -16.58
CA ASN A 284 -5.87 -21.95 -17.07
C ASN A 284 -6.86 -22.94 -16.41
N THR A 285 -7.39 -22.64 -15.22
CA THR A 285 -8.37 -23.50 -14.55
C THR A 285 -9.81 -23.31 -15.02
N ILE A 286 -10.08 -22.31 -15.89
CA ILE A 286 -11.42 -22.10 -16.48
C ILE A 286 -11.77 -23.31 -17.38
N ARG A 287 -12.88 -23.99 -17.08
CA ARG A 287 -13.34 -25.19 -17.82
C ARG A 287 -14.55 -24.92 -18.71
N ASP A 288 -15.49 -24.13 -18.21
CA ASP A 288 -16.84 -24.05 -18.78
C ASP A 288 -16.97 -23.04 -19.93
N ASN A 289 -15.95 -22.22 -20.19
CA ASN A 289 -15.94 -21.24 -21.27
C ASN A 289 -14.56 -21.18 -21.95
N LYS A 290 -14.37 -22.02 -22.98
CA LYS A 290 -13.10 -22.15 -23.71
C LYS A 290 -12.73 -20.87 -24.47
N ASP A 291 -13.71 -20.20 -25.06
CA ASP A 291 -13.48 -18.99 -25.85
C ASP A 291 -13.03 -17.83 -24.96
N LEU A 292 -13.67 -17.67 -23.80
CA LEU A 292 -13.28 -16.67 -22.80
C LEU A 292 -11.89 -16.96 -22.22
N LYS A 293 -11.60 -18.23 -21.91
CA LYS A 293 -10.25 -18.65 -21.49
C LYS A 293 -9.21 -18.30 -22.54
N GLN A 294 -9.44 -18.67 -23.81
CA GLN A 294 -8.49 -18.41 -24.89
C GLN A 294 -8.27 -16.92 -25.12
N TYR A 295 -9.34 -16.11 -25.03
CA TYR A 295 -9.26 -14.64 -25.11
C TYR A 295 -8.30 -14.10 -24.04
N PHE A 296 -8.49 -14.45 -22.78
CA PHE A 296 -7.65 -13.95 -21.69
C PHE A 296 -6.21 -14.42 -21.81
N LEU A 297 -5.98 -15.71 -22.10
CA LEU A 297 -4.61 -16.22 -22.28
C LEU A 297 -3.88 -15.47 -23.39
N THR A 298 -4.54 -15.25 -24.54
CA THR A 298 -3.94 -14.52 -25.67
C THR A 298 -3.56 -13.09 -25.27
N LYS A 299 -4.44 -12.38 -24.56
CA LYS A 299 -4.18 -10.99 -24.13
C LYS A 299 -3.08 -10.91 -23.06
N LEU A 300 -3.10 -11.81 -22.08
CA LEU A 300 -2.13 -11.84 -20.99
C LEU A 300 -0.74 -12.26 -21.48
N THR A 301 -0.65 -13.26 -22.37
CA THR A 301 0.64 -13.67 -22.97
C THR A 301 1.26 -12.53 -23.79
N LYS A 302 0.47 -11.80 -24.59
CA LYS A 302 0.98 -10.61 -25.29
C LYS A 302 1.59 -9.58 -24.34
N ARG A 303 1.02 -9.38 -23.15
CA ARG A 303 1.58 -8.46 -22.13
C ARG A 303 2.90 -8.96 -21.57
N ILE A 304 3.05 -10.27 -21.35
CA ILE A 304 4.31 -10.86 -20.90
C ILE A 304 5.40 -10.71 -21.97
N GLU A 305 5.07 -10.93 -23.24
CA GLU A 305 6.02 -10.74 -24.35
C GLU A 305 6.57 -9.31 -24.37
N ILE A 306 5.73 -8.29 -24.14
CA ILE A 306 6.18 -6.89 -24.03
C ILE A 306 7.15 -6.71 -22.85
N ILE A 307 6.86 -7.30 -21.69
CA ILE A 307 7.76 -7.24 -20.51
C ILE A 307 9.11 -7.88 -20.84
N ASP A 308 9.11 -9.04 -21.50
CA ASP A 308 10.33 -9.74 -21.89
C ASP A 308 11.16 -8.93 -22.91
N GLU A 309 10.51 -8.22 -23.82
CA GLU A 309 11.16 -7.31 -24.77
C GLU A 309 11.81 -6.10 -24.07
N ILE A 310 11.08 -5.45 -23.15
CA ILE A 310 11.61 -4.32 -22.36
C ILE A 310 12.85 -4.76 -21.57
N ASN A 311 12.74 -5.87 -20.82
CA ASN A 311 13.85 -6.39 -20.02
C ASN A 311 15.09 -6.75 -20.87
N ARG A 312 14.91 -7.22 -22.11
CA ARG A 312 16.03 -7.48 -23.03
C ARG A 312 16.70 -6.19 -23.46
N SER A 313 15.93 -5.16 -23.79
CA SER A 313 16.47 -3.87 -24.22
C SER A 313 17.24 -3.13 -23.12
N GLU A 314 16.88 -3.32 -21.84
CA GLU A 314 17.60 -2.72 -20.71
C GLU A 314 18.93 -3.41 -20.39
N SER A 315 19.13 -4.62 -20.93
CA SER A 315 20.34 -5.44 -20.70
C SER A 315 21.43 -5.28 -21.78
N GLU A 316 21.11 -4.62 -22.89
CA GLU A 316 22.02 -4.32 -24.02
C GLU A 316 22.69 -2.95 -23.88
#